data_AF-A0A1Q7ZJG7-F1
#
_entry.id   AF-A0A1Q7ZJG7-F1
#
_cell.length_a   1.000
_cell.length_b   1.000
_cell.length_c   1.000
_cell.angle_alpha   90.00
_cell.angle_beta   90.00
_cell.angle_gamma   90.00
#
_symmetry.space_group_name_H-M   'P 1'
#
loop_
_entity.id
_entity.type
_entity.pdbx_description
1 polymer ?
#
loop_
_entity_poly.entity_id
_entity_poly.type
_entity_poly.pdbx_seq_one_letter_code
_entity_poly.pdbx_strand_id
1 'polypeptide(L)'
;MSEEEILRQARRRGVRTAILLLLDQVGSAAGLPRERLQRLRRAAPDLELLAGGGIASIDDLLFLRDASFQGALLATALHDGILSPDDLAREGLLS
;
A
#
# COMPACT_ATOMS: atom_id res chain seq x y z
N MET A 1 -12.02 -10.40 14.75
CA MET A 1 -10.61 -10.78 14.47
C MET A 1 -9.88 -9.51 14.04
N SER A 2 -8.66 -9.24 14.53
CA SER A 2 -7.91 -8.06 14.11
C SER A 2 -7.26 -8.27 12.74
N GLU A 3 -6.91 -7.18 12.06
CA GLU A 3 -6.23 -7.21 10.76
C GLU A 3 -4.87 -7.93 10.84
N GLU A 4 -4.11 -7.69 11.91
CA GLU A 4 -2.84 -8.37 12.17
C GLU A 4 -3.01 -9.88 12.29
N GLU A 5 -4.10 -10.33 12.94
CA GLU A 5 -4.36 -11.77 13.06
C GLU A 5 -4.73 -12.39 11.71
N ILE A 6 -5.47 -11.68 10.87
CA ILE A 6 -5.76 -12.12 9.50
C ILE A 6 -4.45 -12.32 8.72
N LEU A 7 -3.52 -11.37 8.77
CA LEU A 7 -2.23 -11.48 8.10
C LEU A 7 -1.37 -12.62 8.64
N ARG A 8 -1.32 -12.82 9.97
CA ARG A 8 -0.61 -13.95 10.59
C ARG A 8 -1.20 -15.29 10.14
N GLN A 9 -2.53 -15.40 10.07
CA GLN A 9 -3.21 -16.61 9.62
C GLN A 9 -2.98 -16.88 8.14
N ALA A 10 -3.04 -15.85 7.30
CA ALA A 10 -2.72 -15.96 5.87
C ALA A 10 -1.29 -16.51 5.68
N ARG A 11 -0.31 -15.93 6.38
CA ARG A 11 1.08 -16.42 6.36
C ARG A 11 1.20 -17.88 6.82
N ARG A 12 0.55 -18.25 7.93
CA ARG A 12 0.54 -19.63 8.45
C ARG A 12 -0.05 -20.64 7.45
N ARG A 13 -0.94 -20.19 6.56
CA ARG A 13 -1.55 -21.00 5.51
C ARG A 13 -0.75 -21.00 4.20
N GLY A 14 0.44 -20.41 4.19
CA GLY A 14 1.33 -20.39 3.02
C GLY A 14 1.02 -19.30 2.00
N VAL A 15 0.16 -18.32 2.33
CA VAL A 15 0.01 -17.12 1.49
C VAL A 15 1.33 -16.36 1.48
N ARG A 16 1.77 -15.96 0.27
CA ARG A 16 3.03 -15.23 0.06
C ARG A 16 2.85 -13.74 -0.19
N THR A 17 1.71 -13.36 -0.76
CA THR A 17 1.42 -11.98 -1.17
C THR A 17 0.01 -11.62 -0.74
N ALA A 18 -0.17 -10.42 -0.20
CA ALA A 18 -1.47 -9.87 0.17
C ALA A 18 -1.60 -8.40 -0.24
N ILE A 19 -2.82 -8.03 -0.61
CA ILE A 19 -3.19 -6.64 -0.90
C ILE A 19 -3.96 -6.10 0.31
N LEU A 20 -3.46 -5.02 0.90
CA LEU A 20 -4.17 -4.22 1.89
C LEU A 20 -4.97 -3.15 1.17
N LEU A 21 -6.27 -3.39 1.00
CA LEU A 21 -7.18 -2.44 0.37
C LEU A 21 -7.97 -1.65 1.43
N LEU A 22 -7.67 -0.37 1.57
CA LEU A 22 -8.31 0.52 2.55
C LEU A 22 -9.61 1.08 2.00
N LEU A 23 -10.69 0.30 2.16
CA LEU A 23 -12.00 0.60 1.57
C LEU A 23 -12.59 1.95 2.01
N ASP A 24 -12.31 2.39 3.24
CA ASP A 24 -12.72 3.70 3.77
C ASP A 24 -12.00 4.88 3.10
N GLN A 25 -10.92 4.61 2.37
CA GLN A 25 -10.10 5.60 1.67
C GLN A 25 -10.19 5.46 0.14
N VAL A 26 -10.90 4.45 -0.39
CA VAL A 26 -11.03 4.29 -1.84
C VAL A 26 -11.77 5.49 -2.43
N GLY A 27 -11.21 6.09 -3.49
CA GLY A 27 -11.78 7.26 -4.14
C GLY A 27 -11.52 8.60 -3.44
N SER A 28 -10.90 8.61 -2.26
CA SER A 28 -10.73 9.86 -1.49
C SER A 28 -9.54 10.70 -1.95
N ALA A 29 -8.47 10.05 -2.43
CA ALA A 29 -7.16 10.68 -2.64
C ALA A 29 -6.73 11.53 -1.41
N ALA A 30 -7.00 11.05 -0.20
CA ALA A 30 -6.77 11.78 1.06
C ALA A 30 -5.48 11.37 1.81
N GLY A 31 -4.75 10.38 1.28
CA GLY A 31 -3.51 9.87 1.84
C GLY A 31 -3.65 8.52 2.55
N LEU A 32 -2.51 7.90 2.84
CA LEU A 32 -2.45 6.60 3.51
C LEU A 32 -2.35 6.74 5.05
N PRO A 33 -3.03 5.88 5.83
CA PRO A 33 -2.89 5.84 7.29
C PRO A 33 -1.59 5.12 7.68
N ARG A 34 -0.49 5.88 7.68
CA ARG A 34 0.89 5.38 7.84
C ARG A 34 1.10 4.52 9.09
N GLU A 35 0.58 4.95 10.24
CA GLU A 35 0.72 4.20 11.50
C GLU A 35 0.04 2.82 11.44
N ARG A 36 -1.17 2.75 10.86
CA ARG A 36 -1.90 1.48 10.68
C ARG A 36 -1.10 0.55 9.77
N LEU A 37 -0.61 1.05 8.64
CA LEU A 37 0.20 0.27 7.70
C LEU A 37 1.50 -0.25 8.32
N GLN A 38 2.19 0.57 9.13
CA GLN A 38 3.38 0.14 9.86
C GLN A 38 3.09 -0.96 10.89
N ARG A 39 1.94 -0.92 11.57
CA ARG A 39 1.51 -2.03 12.45
C ARG A 39 1.28 -3.31 11.67
N LEU A 40 0.60 -3.23 10.53
CA LEU A 40 0.32 -4.39 9.66
C LEU A 40 1.61 -4.98 9.07
N ARG A 41 2.53 -4.13 8.61
CA ARG A 41 3.86 -4.55 8.15
C ARG A 41 4.63 -5.33 9.21
N ARG A 42 4.63 -4.84 10.46
CA ARG A 42 5.26 -5.52 11.61
C ARG A 42 4.59 -6.84 11.98
N ALA A 43 3.28 -6.97 11.76
CA ALA A 43 2.54 -8.20 12.08
C ALA A 43 2.87 -9.39 11.18
N ALA A 44 3.33 -9.13 9.94
CA ALA A 44 3.63 -10.17 8.96
C ALA A 44 4.88 -9.82 8.13
N PRO A 45 6.07 -9.63 8.73
CA PRO A 45 7.25 -9.06 8.06
C PRO A 45 7.69 -9.79 6.78
N ASP A 46 7.45 -11.09 6.70
CA ASP A 46 7.88 -11.96 5.59
C ASP A 46 6.84 -12.08 4.46
N LEU A 47 5.67 -11.44 4.61
CA LEU A 47 4.62 -11.44 3.59
C LEU A 47 4.86 -10.30 2.60
N GLU A 48 4.74 -10.56 1.31
CA GLU A 48 4.75 -9.47 0.33
C GLU A 48 3.45 -8.68 0.46
N LEU A 49 3.55 -7.40 0.82
CA LEU A 49 2.39 -6.54 1.02
C LEU A 49 2.35 -5.48 -0.07
N LEU A 50 1.20 -5.40 -0.72
CA LEU A 50 0.82 -4.24 -1.53
C LEU A 50 -0.24 -3.44 -0.77
N ALA A 51 -0.30 -2.13 -1.00
CA ALA A 51 -1.33 -1.28 -0.40
C ALA A 51 -2.10 -0.49 -1.47
N GLY A 52 -3.37 -0.23 -1.21
CA GLY A 52 -4.20 0.60 -2.10
C GLY A 52 -5.41 1.18 -1.36
N GLY A 53 -6.03 2.20 -1.97
CA GLY A 53 -7.12 2.95 -1.36
C GLY A 53 -6.60 4.21 -0.67
N GLY A 54 -6.80 5.36 -1.32
CA GLY A 54 -6.53 6.68 -0.74
C GLY A 54 -5.20 7.33 -1.09
N ILE A 55 -4.32 6.68 -1.86
CA ILE A 55 -3.02 7.28 -2.24
C ILE A 55 -3.25 8.64 -2.90
N ALA A 56 -2.55 9.66 -2.38
CA ALA A 56 -2.76 11.05 -2.76
C ALA A 56 -1.50 11.74 -3.30
N SER A 57 -0.32 11.14 -3.12
CA SER A 57 0.94 11.80 -3.47
C SER A 57 2.07 10.80 -3.72
N ILE A 58 3.17 11.31 -4.28
CA ILE A 58 4.43 10.57 -4.40
C ILE A 58 4.94 10.17 -3.02
N ASP A 59 4.82 11.04 -2.02
CA ASP A 59 5.29 10.76 -0.65
C ASP A 59 4.59 9.56 -0.01
N ASP A 60 3.37 9.23 -0.40
CA ASP A 60 2.70 7.99 0.02
C ASP A 60 3.37 6.76 -0.58
N LEU A 61 3.78 6.84 -1.84
CA LEU A 61 4.48 5.75 -2.53
C LEU A 61 5.90 5.56 -1.99
N LEU A 62 6.63 6.65 -1.75
CA LEU A 62 7.95 6.60 -1.12
C LEU A 62 7.84 6.04 0.29
N PHE A 63 6.82 6.42 1.06
CA PHE A 63 6.56 5.80 2.35
C PHE A 63 6.33 4.29 2.27
N LEU A 64 5.54 3.82 1.31
CA LEU A 64 5.32 2.38 1.13
C LEU A 64 6.63 1.65 0.80
N ARG A 65 7.44 2.21 -0.11
CA ARG A 65 8.77 1.68 -0.45
C ARG A 65 9.65 1.58 0.79
N ASP A 66 9.76 2.66 1.56
CA ASP A 66 10.61 2.74 2.75
C ASP A 66 10.09 1.83 3.88
N ALA A 67 8.77 1.63 3.94
CA ALA A 67 8.11 0.68 4.84
C ALA A 67 8.17 -0.78 4.35
N SER A 68 8.95 -1.10 3.32
CA SER A 68 9.12 -2.45 2.76
C SER A 68 7.80 -3.08 2.28
N PHE A 69 6.94 -2.28 1.65
CA PHE A 69 5.86 -2.77 0.79
C PHE A 69 6.40 -3.02 -0.61
N GLN A 70 5.86 -4.04 -1.26
CA GLN A 70 6.28 -4.51 -2.59
C GLN A 70 5.62 -3.73 -3.72
N GLY A 71 4.60 -2.95 -3.42
CA GLY A 71 3.96 -2.09 -4.40
C GLY A 71 2.71 -1.40 -3.88
N ALA A 72 2.11 -0.64 -4.78
CA ALA A 72 0.92 0.13 -4.51
C ALA A 72 -0.10 -0.03 -5.65
N LEU A 73 -1.39 -0.02 -5.30
CA LEU A 73 -2.48 0.03 -6.27
C LEU A 73 -2.97 1.47 -6.41
N LEU A 74 -2.77 2.03 -7.59
CA LEU A 74 -3.15 3.39 -7.97
C LEU A 74 -4.34 3.37 -8.93
N ALA A 75 -5.36 4.17 -8.65
CA ALA A 75 -6.51 4.36 -9.54
C ALA A 75 -6.94 5.82 -9.57
N THR A 76 -7.59 6.31 -8.51
CA THR A 76 -8.12 7.68 -8.41
C THR A 76 -7.05 8.75 -8.66
N ALA A 77 -5.88 8.66 -8.03
CA ALA A 77 -4.81 9.64 -8.22
C ALA A 77 -4.28 9.72 -9.67
N LEU A 78 -4.27 8.60 -10.40
CA LEU A 78 -3.91 8.59 -11.81
C LEU A 78 -5.05 9.12 -12.69
N HIS A 79 -6.29 8.71 -12.41
CA HIS A 79 -7.47 9.14 -13.16
C HIS A 79 -7.70 10.64 -13.07
N ASP A 80 -7.52 11.21 -11.88
CA ASP A 80 -7.73 12.63 -11.59
C ASP A 80 -6.49 13.50 -11.89
N GLY A 81 -5.38 12.89 -12.35
CA GLY A 81 -4.14 13.59 -12.71
C GLY A 81 -3.35 14.14 -11.51
N ILE A 82 -3.66 13.72 -10.28
CA ILE A 82 -2.90 14.05 -9.07
C ILE A 82 -1.48 13.49 -9.17
N LEU A 83 -1.35 12.29 -9.74
CA LEU A 83 -0.10 11.65 -10.09
C LEU A 83 -0.11 11.31 -11.57
N SER A 84 1.03 11.47 -12.22
CA SER A 84 1.25 11.03 -13.60
C SER A 84 2.25 9.88 -13.67
N PRO A 85 2.22 9.06 -14.74
CA PRO A 85 3.28 8.08 -15.00
C PRO A 85 4.69 8.68 -14.99
N ASP A 86 4.86 9.92 -15.44
CA ASP A 86 6.15 10.62 -15.44
C ASP A 86 6.65 10.92 -14.02
N ASP A 87 5.74 11.23 -13.08
CA ASP A 87 6.10 11.40 -11.67
C ASP A 87 6.60 10.08 -11.09
N LEU A 88 5.94 8.97 -11.42
CA LEU A 88 6.34 7.63 -10.98
C LEU A 88 7.70 7.22 -11.59
N ALA A 89 7.91 7.51 -12.88
CA ALA A 89 9.15 7.22 -13.58
C ALA A 89 10.34 8.00 -12.99
N ARG A 90 10.16 9.30 -12.69
CA ARG A 90 11.19 10.15 -12.09
C ARG A 90 11.68 9.62 -10.75
N GLU A 91 10.80 8.99 -9.98
CA GLU A 91 11.13 8.40 -8.67
C GLU A 91 11.56 6.93 -8.74
N GLY A 92 11.66 6.35 -9.93
CA GLY A 92 12.02 4.94 -10.13
C GLY A 92 10.98 3.96 -9.59
N LEU A 93 9.69 4.35 -9.59
CA LEU A 93 8.57 3.53 -9.09
C LEU A 93 7.89 2.70 -10.19
N LEU A 94 8.37 2.80 -11.43
CA LEU A 94 7.98 1.97 -12.57
C LEU A 94 9.15 1.04 -12.92
N SER A 95 8.86 -0.25 -13.06
CA SER A 95 9.79 -1.32 -13.46
C SER A 95 9.66 -1.66 -14.93
#